data_AF-A0AAE0DU04-F1
#
_entry.id   AF-A0AAE0DU04-F1
#
_cell.length_a   1.000
_cell.length_b   1.000
_cell.length_c   1.000
_cell.angle_alpha   90.00
_cell.angle_beta   90.00
_cell.angle_gamma   90.00
#
_symmetry.space_group_name_H-M   'P 1'
#
loop_
_entity.id
_entity.type
_entity.pdbx_description
1 polymer ?
#
loop_
_entity_poly.entity_id
_entity_poly.type
_entity_poly.pdbx_seq_one_letter_code
_entity_poly.pdbx_strand_id
1 'polypeptide(L)'
;MAQSSTTPPQIPPPRIFNSGSGSNKRVSKFPHCFNVTARNPNQLIWIFYKALRGSVYYKDHRVAVEPVLHSHYYQKPKNTTVLENVFSGTMTASTVDNQRWLEFKSDRVKETVMFSLKFISDVKYRKTVGYN
;
A
#
# COMPACT_ATOMS: atom_id res chain seq x y z
N MET A 1 8.03 -11.25 -45.63
CA MET A 1 8.67 -10.57 -44.47
C MET A 1 7.66 -10.53 -43.34
N ALA A 2 7.84 -11.34 -42.29
CA ALA A 2 6.94 -11.36 -41.15
C ALA A 2 7.46 -10.38 -40.08
N GLN A 3 6.64 -9.40 -39.70
CA GLN A 3 6.95 -8.46 -38.63
C GLN A 3 6.91 -9.19 -37.28
N SER A 4 8.04 -9.20 -36.57
CA SER A 4 8.15 -9.72 -35.22
C SER A 4 7.40 -8.80 -34.24
N SER A 5 6.21 -9.21 -33.80
CA SER A 5 5.48 -8.56 -32.72
C SER A 5 6.15 -8.87 -31.38
N THR A 6 7.11 -8.04 -30.96
CA THR A 6 7.65 -8.10 -29.60
C THR A 6 6.67 -7.43 -28.64
N THR A 7 5.78 -8.21 -28.03
CA THR A 7 5.01 -7.77 -26.86
C THR A 7 6.01 -7.32 -25.78
N PRO A 8 5.92 -6.09 -25.25
CA PRO A 8 6.81 -5.64 -24.19
C PRO A 8 6.74 -6.62 -23.01
N PRO A 9 7.88 -6.97 -22.37
CA PRO A 9 7.86 -7.85 -21.22
C PRO A 9 6.91 -7.28 -20.16
N GLN A 10 5.86 -8.03 -19.82
CA GLN A 10 4.95 -7.69 -18.73
C GLN A 10 5.74 -7.77 -17.42
N ILE A 11 6.17 -6.63 -16.91
CA ILE A 11 6.85 -6.53 -15.61
C ILE A 11 5.78 -6.77 -14.54
N PRO A 12 5.89 -7.82 -13.72
CA PRO A 12 4.93 -8.04 -12.66
C PRO A 12 4.98 -6.86 -11.67
N PRO A 13 3.83 -6.29 -11.29
CA PRO A 13 3.80 -5.18 -10.36
C PRO A 13 4.35 -5.62 -8.99
N PRO A 14 4.99 -4.71 -8.24
CA PRO A 14 5.39 -4.99 -6.86
C PRO A 14 4.17 -5.41 -6.04
N ARG A 15 4.33 -6.46 -5.24
CA ARG A 15 3.29 -6.95 -4.32
C ARG A 15 3.48 -6.31 -2.95
N ILE A 16 2.38 -5.81 -2.40
CA ILE A 16 2.31 -5.19 -1.07
C ILE A 16 1.54 -6.13 -0.12
N PHE A 17 2.16 -6.45 1.01
CA PHE A 17 1.58 -7.27 2.09
C PHE A 17 1.29 -6.40 3.30
N ASN A 18 0.24 -6.75 4.08
CA ASN A 18 -0.24 -5.97 5.21
C ASN A 18 -0.60 -6.86 6.43
N SER A 19 -0.35 -6.38 7.65
CA SER A 19 -0.88 -6.90 8.92
C SER A 19 -1.30 -5.74 9.83
N GLY A 20 -2.43 -5.86 10.54
CA GLY A 20 -2.97 -4.78 11.39
C GLY A 20 -3.43 -5.25 12.77
N SER A 21 -3.36 -4.34 13.76
CA SER A 21 -3.82 -4.52 15.14
C SER A 21 -4.60 -3.28 15.58
N GLY A 22 -5.69 -3.46 16.35
CA GLY A 22 -6.55 -2.38 16.86
C GLY A 22 -7.00 -2.63 18.30
N SER A 23 -7.10 -1.57 19.11
CA SER A 23 -7.40 -1.66 20.55
C SER A 23 -8.86 -1.30 20.91
N ASN A 24 -9.41 -1.98 21.93
CA ASN A 24 -10.77 -1.83 22.46
C ASN A 24 -10.80 -0.85 23.65
N LYS A 25 -11.16 0.42 23.41
CA LYS A 25 -11.74 1.30 24.43
C LYS A 25 -12.96 2.02 23.84
N ARG A 26 -13.75 2.72 24.66
CA ARG A 26 -14.84 3.59 24.19
C ARG A 26 -14.23 4.72 23.36
N VAL A 27 -14.11 4.56 22.04
CA VAL A 27 -13.27 5.47 21.26
C VAL A 27 -14.06 6.08 20.11
N SER A 28 -14.14 7.42 20.07
CA SER A 28 -14.55 8.24 18.91
C SER A 28 -13.56 8.19 17.74
N LYS A 29 -12.56 7.30 17.85
CA LYS A 29 -11.36 7.18 17.01
C LYS A 29 -10.96 5.70 16.95
N PHE A 30 -10.36 5.24 15.88
CA PHE A 30 -9.81 3.89 15.79
C PHE A 30 -8.45 3.95 15.11
N PRO A 31 -7.36 3.85 15.90
CA PRO A 31 -6.03 3.78 15.33
C PRO A 31 -5.86 2.44 14.63
N HIS A 32 -5.26 2.48 13.46
CA HIS A 32 -4.88 1.30 12.68
C HIS A 32 -3.48 1.52 12.13
N CYS A 33 -2.74 0.43 12.03
CA CYS A 33 -1.36 0.40 11.59
C CYS A 33 -1.18 -0.77 10.64
N PHE A 34 -0.49 -0.53 9.54
CA PHE A 34 -0.30 -1.49 8.47
C PHE A 34 1.17 -1.53 8.07
N ASN A 35 1.80 -2.70 8.19
CA ASN A 35 3.15 -2.89 7.63
C ASN A 35 3.07 -2.92 6.11
N VAL A 36 3.97 -2.22 5.42
CA VAL A 36 4.02 -2.19 3.96
C VAL A 36 5.35 -2.75 3.48
N THR A 37 5.29 -3.89 2.81
CA THR A 37 6.49 -4.50 2.19
C THR A 37 6.45 -4.30 0.68
N ALA A 38 7.54 -3.81 0.10
CA ALA A 38 7.71 -3.77 -1.35
C ALA A 38 8.63 -4.93 -1.80
N ARG A 39 8.23 -5.65 -2.85
CA ARG A 39 9.03 -6.71 -3.45
C ARG A 39 9.36 -6.39 -4.91
N ASN A 40 10.65 -6.35 -5.23
CA ASN A 40 11.16 -6.34 -6.60
C ASN A 40 11.63 -7.76 -6.99
N PRO A 41 10.83 -8.53 -7.76
CA PRO A 41 11.23 -9.87 -8.20
C PRO A 41 12.19 -9.85 -9.39
N ASN A 42 12.45 -8.70 -10.02
CA ASN A 42 13.25 -8.59 -11.24
C ASN A 42 14.74 -8.79 -10.94
N GLN A 43 15.44 -9.50 -11.82
CA GLN A 43 16.88 -9.80 -11.67
C GLN A 43 17.80 -8.65 -12.07
N LEU A 44 17.38 -7.81 -13.01
CA LEU A 44 18.24 -6.82 -13.65
C LEU A 44 17.63 -5.41 -13.65
N ILE A 45 16.47 -5.22 -13.04
CA ILE A 45 15.74 -3.96 -13.08
C ILE A 45 15.73 -3.33 -11.69
N TRP A 46 16.25 -2.12 -11.62
CA TRP A 46 16.07 -1.21 -10.50
C TRP A 46 14.70 -0.54 -10.61
N ILE A 47 14.02 -0.41 -9.48
CA ILE A 47 12.74 0.28 -9.37
C ILE A 47 12.96 1.54 -8.54
N PHE A 48 12.69 2.70 -9.14
CA PHE A 48 12.73 3.99 -8.47
C PHE A 48 11.32 4.45 -8.16
N TYR A 49 11.01 4.53 -6.87
CA TYR A 49 9.75 5.07 -6.38
C TYR A 49 9.95 6.56 -6.11
N LYS A 50 9.26 7.42 -6.87
CA LYS A 50 9.35 8.86 -6.65
C LYS A 50 8.63 9.27 -5.37
N ALA A 51 7.44 8.73 -5.19
CA ALA A 51 6.61 8.83 -4.00
C ALA A 51 5.74 7.58 -3.89
N LEU A 52 5.33 7.23 -2.68
CA LEU A 52 4.32 6.19 -2.44
C LEU A 52 3.28 6.75 -1.48
N ARG A 53 2.03 6.83 -1.92
CA ARG A 53 0.89 7.30 -1.13
C ARG A 53 -0.04 6.13 -0.84
N GLY A 54 -0.40 5.97 0.42
CA GLY A 54 -1.37 4.98 0.89
C GLY A 54 -2.72 5.62 1.16
N SER A 55 -3.79 4.87 0.95
CA SER A 55 -5.15 5.25 1.37
C SER A 55 -5.84 4.03 1.99
N VAL A 56 -6.51 4.24 3.13
CA VAL A 56 -7.33 3.24 3.81
C VAL A 56 -8.79 3.54 3.52
N TYR A 57 -9.55 2.49 3.22
CA TYR A 57 -11.00 2.56 3.02
C TYR A 57 -11.72 1.60 3.94
N TYR A 58 -12.85 2.05 4.48
CA TYR A 58 -13.83 1.20 5.15
C TYR A 58 -15.14 1.29 4.36
N LYS A 59 -15.62 0.15 3.82
CA LYS A 59 -16.81 0.09 2.93
C LYS A 59 -16.80 1.21 1.87
N ASP A 60 -15.71 1.27 1.12
CA ASP A 60 -15.45 2.24 0.04
C ASP A 60 -15.35 3.72 0.45
N HIS A 61 -15.44 4.04 1.74
CA HIS A 61 -15.20 5.39 2.26
C HIS A 61 -13.75 5.54 2.65
N ARG A 62 -13.08 6.57 2.13
CA ARG A 62 -11.67 6.84 2.44
C ARG A 62 -11.54 7.43 3.84
N VAL A 63 -10.90 6.69 4.75
CA VAL A 63 -10.80 7.05 6.17
C VAL A 63 -9.41 7.53 6.60
N ALA A 64 -8.38 7.26 5.79
CA ALA A 64 -7.02 7.76 6.01
C ALA A 64 -6.26 7.88 4.68
N VAL A 65 -5.35 8.85 4.61
CA VAL A 65 -4.39 9.03 3.51
C VAL A 65 -3.07 9.50 4.11
N GLU A 66 -1.99 8.79 3.85
CA GLU A 66 -0.66 9.15 4.36
C GLU A 66 0.42 8.86 3.29
N PRO A 67 1.52 9.62 3.27
CA PRO A 67 2.73 9.21 2.57
C PRO A 67 3.31 7.96 3.23
N VAL A 68 3.52 6.91 2.44
CA VAL A 68 4.21 5.68 2.89
C VAL A 68 5.72 5.82 2.70
N LEU A 69 6.15 6.68 1.77
CA LEU A 69 7.54 7.07 1.60
C LEU A 69 7.65 8.58 1.75
N HIS A 70 8.48 9.02 2.69
CA HIS A 70 8.79 10.44 2.92
C HIS A 70 9.88 10.97 1.99
N SER A 71 10.62 10.08 1.32
CA SER A 71 11.67 10.41 0.35
C SER A 71 11.69 9.40 -0.79
N HIS A 72 12.38 9.75 -1.88
CA HIS A 72 12.57 8.86 -3.01
C HIS A 72 13.28 7.57 -2.59
N TYR A 73 12.85 6.42 -3.11
CA TYR A 73 13.41 5.12 -2.75
C TYR A 73 13.85 4.32 -3.97
N TYR A 74 15.07 3.78 -3.92
CA TYR A 74 15.61 2.90 -4.95
C TYR A 74 15.60 1.46 -4.46
N GLN A 75 14.76 0.65 -5.09
CA GLN A 75 14.71 -0.78 -4.82
C GLN A 75 15.63 -1.54 -5.79
N LYS A 76 16.61 -2.23 -5.21
CA LYS A 76 17.55 -3.10 -5.93
C LYS A 76 16.82 -4.26 -6.63
N PRO A 77 17.41 -4.83 -7.70
CA PRO A 77 16.96 -6.12 -8.21
C PRO A 77 16.94 -7.21 -7.12
N LYS A 78 16.01 -8.16 -7.23
CA LYS A 78 15.84 -9.30 -6.29
C LYS A 78 15.83 -8.91 -4.81
N ASN A 79 15.14 -7.83 -4.49
CA ASN A 79 15.06 -7.34 -3.12
C ASN A 79 13.61 -7.28 -2.62
N THR A 80 13.43 -7.62 -1.35
CA THR A 80 12.21 -7.39 -0.58
C THR A 80 12.58 -6.49 0.59
N THR A 81 11.89 -5.38 0.76
CA THR A 81 12.15 -4.43 1.84
C THR A 81 10.84 -4.01 2.48
N VAL A 82 10.83 -4.00 3.81
CA VAL A 82 9.79 -3.32 4.60
C VAL A 82 10.04 -1.83 4.43
N LEU A 83 9.06 -1.11 3.90
CA LEU A 83 9.14 0.34 3.83
C LEU A 83 8.90 0.82 5.26
N GLU A 84 9.91 1.44 5.88
CA GLU A 84 9.98 1.72 7.33
C GLU A 84 8.83 2.54 7.92
N ASN A 85 7.91 3.04 7.09
CA ASN A 85 6.71 3.68 7.58
C ASN A 85 5.59 2.66 7.72
N VAL A 86 5.22 2.41 8.97
CA VAL A 86 3.90 1.91 9.31
C VAL A 86 2.88 2.85 8.65
N PHE A 87 2.11 2.31 7.70
CA PHE A 87 0.97 3.03 7.15
C PHE A 87 -0.09 3.06 8.23
N SER A 88 -0.10 4.14 9.00
CA SER A 88 -1.00 4.33 10.12
C SER A 88 -2.05 5.37 9.80
N GLY A 89 -3.18 5.28 10.49
CA GLY A 89 -4.26 6.23 10.34
C GLY A 89 -5.18 6.14 11.53
N THR A 90 -6.06 7.12 11.65
CA THR A 90 -7.11 7.12 12.67
C THR A 90 -8.43 7.35 11.99
N MET A 91 -9.28 6.33 11.97
CA MET A 91 -10.67 6.49 11.55
C MET A 91 -11.43 7.15 12.70
N THR A 92 -12.12 8.26 12.44
CA THR A 92 -12.93 8.95 13.44
C THR A 92 -14.40 8.99 13.02
N ALA A 93 -15.28 9.28 13.97
CA ALA A 93 -16.69 9.55 13.66
C ALA A 93 -16.91 10.76 12.72
N SER A 94 -15.88 11.56 12.45
CA SER A 94 -15.93 12.68 11.49
C SER A 94 -15.36 12.35 10.11
N THR A 95 -14.53 11.30 9.99
CA THR A 95 -14.03 10.81 8.69
C THR A 95 -15.07 10.00 7.91
N VAL A 96 -16.18 9.63 8.56
CA VAL A 96 -17.30 8.89 8.00
C VAL A 96 -18.60 9.51 8.50
N ASP A 97 -19.73 9.26 7.84
CA ASP A 97 -21.03 9.69 8.35
C ASP A 97 -21.49 8.86 9.57
N ASN A 98 -22.57 9.31 10.23
CA ASN A 98 -23.11 8.66 11.42
C ASN A 98 -23.52 7.19 11.16
N GLN A 99 -24.06 6.89 9.99
CA GLN A 99 -24.49 5.55 9.63
C GLN A 99 -23.28 4.61 9.53
N ARG A 100 -22.23 5.03 8.83
CA ARG A 100 -20.97 4.28 8.71
C ARG A 100 -20.25 4.14 10.03
N TRP A 101 -20.33 5.12 10.92
CA TRP A 101 -19.79 5.00 12.27
C TRP A 101 -20.53 3.94 13.11
N LEU A 102 -21.86 3.85 12.99
CA LEU A 102 -22.64 2.81 13.66
C LEU A 102 -22.32 1.42 13.13
N GLU A 103 -22.22 1.28 11.80
CA GLU A 103 -21.83 0.03 11.16
C GLU A 103 -20.44 -0.43 11.59
N PHE A 104 -19.48 0.49 11.64
CA PHE A 104 -18.15 0.17 12.11
C PHE A 104 -18.14 -0.36 13.55
N LYS A 105 -18.91 0.27 14.45
CA LYS A 105 -19.07 -0.23 15.82
C LYS A 105 -19.70 -1.63 15.84
N SER A 106 -20.66 -1.91 14.96
CA SER A 106 -21.27 -3.25 14.84
C SER A 106 -20.28 -4.28 14.32
N ASP A 107 -19.53 -3.97 13.27
CA ASP A 107 -18.53 -4.86 12.68
C ASP A 107 -17.39 -5.14 13.66
N ARG A 108 -17.00 -4.16 14.49
CA ARG A 108 -16.06 -4.37 15.61
C ARG A 108 -16.55 -5.38 16.65
N VAL A 109 -17.85 -5.38 16.97
CA VAL A 109 -18.43 -6.36 17.91
C VAL A 109 -18.38 -7.78 17.33
N LYS A 110 -18.38 -7.90 16.00
CA LYS A 110 -18.19 -9.17 15.27
C LYS A 110 -16.71 -9.56 15.13
N GLU A 111 -15.81 -8.87 15.83
CA GLU A 111 -14.35 -9.07 15.90
C GLU A 111 -13.58 -8.88 14.59
N THR A 112 -14.27 -8.76 13.46
CA THR A 112 -13.66 -8.60 12.14
C THR A 112 -14.11 -7.30 11.49
N VAL A 113 -13.15 -6.43 11.18
CA VAL A 113 -13.38 -5.24 10.36
C VAL A 113 -12.50 -5.32 9.12
N MET A 114 -13.13 -5.27 7.94
CA MET A 114 -12.41 -5.29 6.68
C MET A 114 -12.05 -3.88 6.22
N PHE A 115 -10.77 -3.65 5.96
CA PHE A 115 -10.26 -2.42 5.35
C PHE A 115 -9.69 -2.73 3.97
N SER A 116 -9.96 -1.85 3.00
CA SER A 116 -9.31 -1.88 1.69
C SER A 116 -8.15 -0.90 1.67
N LEU A 117 -7.00 -1.33 1.16
CA LEU A 117 -5.82 -0.50 1.00
C LEU A 117 -5.58 -0.18 -0.47
N LYS A 118 -5.31 1.10 -0.77
CA LYS A 118 -4.88 1.54 -2.10
C LYS A 118 -3.53 2.23 -1.99
N PHE A 119 -2.57 1.74 -2.76
CA PHE A 119 -1.26 2.35 -2.88
C PHE A 119 -1.08 2.90 -4.29
N ILE A 120 -0.63 4.15 -4.39
CA ILE A 120 -0.36 4.81 -5.66
C ILE A 120 1.08 5.32 -5.63
N SER A 121 1.82 5.04 -6.70
CA SER A 121 3.22 5.46 -6.85
C SER A 121 3.54 5.85 -8.27
N ASP A 122 4.37 6.88 -8.41
CA ASP A 122 5.07 7.19 -9.65
C ASP A 122 6.38 6.41 -9.68
N VAL A 123 6.48 5.45 -10.59
CA VAL A 123 7.60 4.51 -10.65
C VAL A 123 8.39 4.69 -11.94
N LYS A 124 9.72 4.69 -11.84
CA LYS A 124 10.64 4.59 -12.98
C LYS A 124 11.43 3.30 -12.90
N TYR A 125 11.78 2.75 -14.06
CA TYR A 125 12.55 1.52 -14.18
C TYR A 125 13.89 1.81 -14.84
N ARG A 126 14.96 1.20 -14.32
CA ARG A 126 16.29 1.24 -14.95
C ARG A 126 16.85 -0.17 -15.05
N LYS A 127 17.17 -0.61 -16.27
CA LYS A 127 17.86 -1.88 -16.50
C LYS A 127 19.35 -1.71 -16.19
N THR A 128 19.93 -2.67 -15.47
CA THR A 128 21.38 -2.80 -15.36
C THR A 128 21.92 -3.23 -16.73
N VAL A 129 22.81 -2.44 -17.32
CA VAL A 129 23.55 -2.82 -18.52
C VAL A 129 24.79 -3.57 -18.06
N GLY A 130 24.88 -4.86 -18.38
CA GLY A 130 26.13 -5.60 -18.24
C GLY A 130 27.07 -5.21 -19.38
N TYR A 131 28.34 -4.96 -19.09
CA TYR A 131 29.37 -5.00 -20.12
C TYR A 131 29.54 -6.48 -20.50
N ASN A 132 29.15 -6.81 -21.73
CA ASN A 132 29.45 -8.11 -22.33
C ASN A 132 30.87 -8.08 -22.91
#